data_AF-A0A968PZA2-F1
#
_entry.id   AF-A0A968PZA2-F1
#
_cell.length_a   1.000
_cell.length_b   1.000
_cell.length_c   1.000
_cell.angle_alpha   90.00
_cell.angle_beta   90.00
_cell.angle_gamma   90.00
#
_symmetry.space_group_name_H-M   'P 1'
#
loop_
_entity.id
_entity.type
_entity.pdbx_description
1 polymer ?
#
loop_
_entity_poly.entity_id
_entity_poly.type
_entity_poly.pdbx_seq_one_letter_code
_entity_poly.pdbx_strand_id
1 'polypeptide(L)'
;MSLSLPLRQQAFEGDLVYNFFDNLLPDSKNIRARIQKRFQVLSSQPFDLLAAIGADCVGAIQLCQDGILPSINETRAKPLSTEAIAKLLKGYATIPLGMAEEFDDFRISIAGAQEKTALLWHEGKWCYPIAATPTSHIFKLPIGFISNNNFDLSDSCENEWLCLQIAKDLVYPTANAQIQYFDDIKVLVVERF
;
A
#
# COMPACT_ATOMS: atom_id res chain seq x y z
N MET A 1 8.42 -0.80 15.28
CA MET A 1 8.21 -0.29 16.66
C MET A 1 8.11 1.22 16.60
N SER A 2 7.10 1.81 17.26
CA SER A 2 6.77 3.25 17.21
C SER A 2 7.44 4.04 18.34
N LEU A 3 7.59 5.36 18.20
CA LEU A 3 7.97 6.26 19.30
C LEU A 3 6.99 6.18 20.49
N SER A 4 5.73 5.81 20.22
CA SER A 4 4.72 5.55 21.25
C SER A 4 4.91 4.22 21.98
N LEU A 5 5.79 3.33 21.49
CA LEU A 5 6.09 2.01 22.06
C LEU A 5 7.61 1.87 22.27
N PRO A 6 8.22 2.59 23.24
CA PRO A 6 9.66 2.53 23.49
C PRO A 6 10.11 1.15 23.97
N LEU A 7 11.36 0.79 23.69
CA LEU A 7 11.92 -0.49 24.12
C LEU A 7 11.88 -0.62 25.65
N ARG A 8 11.16 -1.64 26.14
CA ARG A 8 11.07 -1.95 27.58
C ARG A 8 10.84 -3.45 27.78
N GLN A 9 11.15 -3.94 28.98
CA GLN A 9 10.96 -5.36 29.33
C GLN A 9 9.50 -5.72 29.61
N GLN A 10 8.70 -4.76 30.10
CA GLN A 10 7.28 -5.00 30.38
C GLN A 10 6.44 -4.98 29.11
N ALA A 11 5.51 -5.92 29.00
CA ALA A 11 4.55 -5.94 27.91
C ALA A 11 3.81 -4.59 27.82
N PHE A 12 3.51 -4.15 26.59
CA PHE A 12 2.54 -3.10 26.37
C PHE A 12 1.14 -3.72 26.31
N GLU A 13 0.16 -3.05 26.90
CA GLU A 13 -1.22 -3.53 26.98
C GLU A 13 -2.19 -2.36 26.77
N GLY A 14 -3.43 -2.69 26.42
CA GLY A 14 -4.52 -1.72 26.25
C GLY A 14 -4.48 -0.90 24.96
N ASP A 15 -5.14 0.25 25.00
CA ASP A 15 -5.45 1.09 23.83
C ASP A 15 -4.20 1.54 23.06
N LEU A 16 -3.06 1.68 23.73
CA LEU A 16 -1.81 2.12 23.10
C LEU A 16 -1.33 1.13 22.03
N VAL A 17 -1.36 -0.17 22.34
CA VAL A 17 -0.98 -1.24 21.41
C VAL A 17 -2.03 -1.38 20.33
N TYR A 18 -3.30 -1.36 20.73
CA TYR A 18 -4.42 -1.43 19.81
C TYR A 18 -4.33 -0.34 18.74
N ASN A 19 -4.20 0.92 19.14
CA ASN A 19 -4.15 2.06 18.24
C ASN A 19 -2.92 2.00 17.32
N PHE A 20 -1.78 1.50 17.80
CA PHE A 20 -0.61 1.34 16.96
C PHE A 20 -0.88 0.39 15.78
N PHE A 21 -1.46 -0.77 16.04
CA PHE A 21 -1.79 -1.75 15.01
C PHE A 21 -3.00 -1.33 14.16
N ASP A 22 -3.99 -0.65 14.74
CA ASP A 22 -5.14 -0.12 14.01
C ASP A 22 -4.72 0.88 12.93
N ASN A 23 -3.72 1.71 13.21
CA ASN A 23 -3.14 2.67 12.25
C ASN A 23 -2.33 2.02 11.11
N LEU A 24 -2.06 0.71 11.18
CA LEU A 24 -1.47 -0.03 10.06
C LEU A 24 -2.53 -0.48 9.05
N LEU A 25 -3.81 -0.43 9.43
CA LEU A 25 -4.93 -0.84 8.60
C LEU A 25 -5.58 0.35 7.89
N PRO A 26 -6.33 0.10 6.81
CA PRO A 26 -7.13 1.14 6.16
C PRO A 26 -8.17 1.73 7.10
N ASP A 27 -8.33 3.06 7.10
CA ASP A 27 -9.34 3.76 7.90
C ASP A 27 -10.79 3.41 7.51
N SER A 28 -10.99 3.02 6.25
CA SER A 28 -12.32 2.72 5.71
C SER A 28 -12.88 1.38 6.22
N LYS A 29 -13.98 1.43 6.98
CA LYS A 29 -14.71 0.23 7.44
C LYS A 29 -15.13 -0.71 6.31
N ASN A 30 -15.51 -0.15 5.15
CA ASN A 30 -15.88 -0.94 3.97
C ASN A 30 -14.68 -1.73 3.42
N ILE A 31 -13.48 -1.16 3.49
CA ILE A 31 -12.25 -1.84 3.10
C ILE A 31 -11.94 -2.97 4.10
N ARG A 32 -12.01 -2.70 5.40
CA ARG A 32 -11.80 -3.72 6.45
C ARG A 32 -12.78 -4.90 6.33
N ALA A 33 -14.06 -4.64 6.08
CA ALA A 33 -15.08 -5.69 5.90
C ALA A 33 -14.81 -6.59 4.67
N ARG A 34 -14.27 -6.01 3.59
CA ARG A 34 -13.88 -6.79 2.40
C ARG A 34 -12.67 -7.68 2.66
N ILE A 35 -11.66 -7.15 3.37
CA ILE A 35 -10.52 -7.95 3.83
C ILE A 35 -11.02 -9.12 4.66
N GLN A 36 -11.90 -8.86 5.62
CA GLN A 36 -12.50 -9.89 6.46
C GLN A 36 -13.16 -10.99 5.62
N LYS A 37 -13.99 -10.61 4.64
CA LYS A 37 -14.70 -11.56 3.78
C LYS A 37 -13.76 -12.37 2.88
N ARG A 38 -12.73 -11.74 2.32
CA ARG A 38 -11.77 -12.39 1.40
C ARG A 38 -10.93 -13.44 2.11
N PHE A 39 -10.34 -13.07 3.25
CA PHE A 39 -9.46 -13.95 4.03
C PHE A 39 -10.22 -14.85 5.01
N GLN A 40 -11.55 -14.74 5.04
CA GLN A 40 -12.44 -15.49 5.92
C GLN A 40 -12.00 -15.41 7.39
N VAL A 41 -11.48 -14.25 7.80
CA VAL A 41 -11.02 -14.04 9.17
C VAL A 41 -12.19 -13.80 10.12
N LEU A 42 -12.00 -14.21 11.37
CA LEU A 42 -13.07 -14.33 12.37
C LEU A 42 -13.67 -12.98 12.76
N SER A 43 -12.89 -11.90 12.72
CA SER A 43 -13.36 -10.56 13.04
C SER A 43 -12.71 -9.46 12.19
N SER A 44 -13.26 -8.25 12.30
CA SER A 44 -12.69 -7.02 11.73
C SER A 44 -11.77 -6.28 12.71
N GLN A 45 -11.38 -6.93 13.82
CA GLN A 45 -10.41 -6.39 14.77
C GLN A 45 -9.02 -6.32 14.15
N PRO A 46 -8.16 -5.38 14.57
CA PRO A 46 -6.87 -5.17 13.95
C PRO A 46 -5.98 -6.41 13.92
N PHE A 47 -5.99 -7.18 15.02
CA PHE A 47 -5.20 -8.41 15.13
C PHE A 47 -5.58 -9.44 14.06
N ASP A 48 -6.87 -9.77 13.93
CA ASP A 48 -7.35 -10.80 13.00
C ASP A 48 -7.12 -10.40 11.54
N LEU A 49 -7.32 -9.12 11.24
CA LEU A 49 -7.02 -8.58 9.91
C LEU A 49 -5.52 -8.69 9.65
N LEU A 50 -4.68 -8.13 10.51
CA LEU A 50 -3.22 -8.14 10.33
C LEU A 50 -2.62 -9.54 10.34
N ALA A 51 -3.22 -10.52 11.00
CA ALA A 51 -2.78 -11.92 10.94
C ALA A 51 -2.90 -12.51 9.52
N ALA A 52 -3.80 -12.00 8.69
CA ALA A 52 -3.97 -12.41 7.30
C ALA A 52 -3.16 -11.56 6.31
N ILE A 53 -3.02 -10.26 6.57
CA ILE A 53 -2.51 -9.28 5.58
C ILE A 53 -1.24 -8.52 6.04
N GLY A 54 -0.73 -8.83 7.23
CA GLY A 54 0.36 -8.08 7.88
C GLY A 54 1.77 -8.44 7.42
N ALA A 55 1.92 -9.33 6.43
CA ALA A 55 3.21 -9.72 5.87
C ALA A 55 3.93 -8.56 5.15
N ASP A 56 3.20 -7.55 4.68
CA ASP A 56 3.73 -6.33 4.07
C ASP A 56 2.94 -5.11 4.60
N CYS A 57 3.35 -4.62 5.78
CA CYS A 57 2.77 -3.42 6.40
C CYS A 57 3.56 -2.16 6.02
N VAL A 58 2.97 -0.99 6.30
CA VAL A 58 3.69 0.29 6.21
C VAL A 58 4.90 0.30 7.14
N GLY A 59 6.04 0.75 6.61
CA GLY A 59 7.30 0.82 7.32
C GLY A 59 8.09 -0.48 7.20
N ALA A 60 8.76 -0.87 8.28
CA ALA A 60 9.64 -2.04 8.34
C ALA A 60 9.07 -3.19 9.20
N ILE A 61 7.75 -3.19 9.44
CA ILE A 61 7.09 -4.17 10.30
C ILE A 61 6.48 -5.26 9.43
N GLN A 62 6.78 -6.49 9.77
CA GLN A 62 6.19 -7.67 9.18
C GLN A 62 5.56 -8.50 10.30
N LEU A 63 4.29 -8.86 10.13
CA LEU A 63 3.54 -9.71 11.05
C LEU A 63 3.35 -11.07 10.37
N CYS A 64 3.89 -12.10 11.00
CA CYS A 64 3.79 -13.48 10.55
C CYS A 64 3.13 -14.32 11.65
N GLN A 65 2.39 -15.36 11.25
CA GLN A 65 1.95 -16.38 12.20
C GLN A 65 3.14 -17.18 12.70
N ASP A 66 3.05 -17.65 13.95
CA ASP A 66 4.13 -18.38 14.61
C ASP A 66 4.64 -19.55 13.75
N GLY A 67 5.96 -19.61 13.57
CA GLY A 67 6.66 -20.70 12.89
C GLY A 67 6.80 -20.58 11.37
N ILE A 68 6.15 -19.61 10.72
CA ILE A 68 6.32 -19.36 9.27
C ILE A 68 7.07 -18.04 9.09
N LEU A 69 8.40 -18.10 9.17
CA LEU A 69 9.26 -17.00 8.73
C LEU A 69 9.55 -17.19 7.24
N PRO A 70 8.99 -16.36 6.34
CA PRO A 70 9.41 -16.40 4.95
C PRO A 70 10.90 -16.08 4.85
N SER A 71 11.61 -16.74 3.92
CA SER A 71 13.01 -16.43 3.65
C SER A 71 13.13 -14.96 3.24
N ILE A 72 13.79 -14.15 4.07
CA ILE A 72 14.05 -12.73 3.81
C ILE A 72 15.26 -12.50 2.90
N ASN A 73 16.01 -13.56 2.58
CA ASN A 73 17.25 -13.48 1.80
C ASN A 73 17.02 -13.65 0.29
N GLU A 74 15.79 -13.90 -0.14
CA GLU A 74 15.46 -14.12 -1.55
C GLU A 74 14.49 -13.07 -2.05
N THR A 75 14.93 -12.30 -3.06
CA THR A 75 14.02 -11.46 -3.86
C THR A 75 13.24 -12.36 -4.80
N ARG A 76 11.97 -12.62 -4.47
CA ARG A 76 11.04 -13.34 -5.34
C ARG A 76 10.03 -12.36 -5.91
N ALA A 77 10.02 -12.21 -7.22
CA ALA A 77 9.09 -11.32 -7.88
C ALA A 77 8.70 -11.83 -9.27
N LYS A 78 7.47 -11.54 -9.68
CA LYS A 78 6.95 -11.88 -11.01
C LYS A 78 6.95 -10.61 -11.88
N PRO A 79 7.71 -10.57 -12.98
CA PRO A 79 7.66 -9.45 -13.92
C PRO A 79 6.23 -9.23 -14.44
N LEU A 80 5.83 -7.97 -14.56
CA LEU A 80 4.54 -7.55 -15.10
C LEU A 80 4.74 -6.85 -16.45
N SER A 81 3.86 -7.15 -17.39
CA SER A 81 3.75 -6.36 -18.62
C SER A 81 2.94 -5.08 -18.38
N THR A 82 3.03 -4.13 -19.30
CA THR A 82 2.25 -2.88 -19.26
C THR A 82 0.75 -3.17 -19.13
N GLU A 83 0.25 -4.15 -19.88
CA GLU A 83 -1.16 -4.53 -19.89
C GLU A 83 -1.58 -5.18 -18.57
N ALA A 84 -0.70 -5.99 -17.96
CA ALA A 84 -0.95 -6.58 -16.66
C ALA A 84 -1.02 -5.50 -15.56
N ILE A 85 -0.16 -4.48 -15.62
CA ILE A 85 -0.19 -3.34 -14.71
C ILE A 85 -1.47 -2.52 -14.93
N ALA A 86 -1.85 -2.27 -16.19
CA ALA A 86 -3.09 -1.54 -16.48
C ALA A 86 -4.32 -2.30 -15.95
N LYS A 87 -4.41 -3.61 -16.18
CA LYS A 87 -5.48 -4.46 -15.63
C LYS A 87 -5.51 -4.41 -14.09
N LEU A 88 -4.34 -4.50 -13.47
CA LEU A 88 -4.18 -4.38 -12.03
C LEU A 88 -4.73 -3.02 -11.53
N LEU A 89 -4.30 -1.91 -12.12
CA LEU A 89 -4.69 -0.54 -11.76
C LEU A 89 -6.20 -0.28 -11.98
N LYS A 90 -6.80 -0.77 -13.08
CA LYS A 90 -8.27 -0.75 -13.29
C LYS A 90 -9.01 -1.56 -12.23
N GLY A 91 -8.42 -2.69 -11.83
CA GLY A 91 -8.88 -3.48 -10.69
C GLY A 91 -8.93 -2.67 -9.41
N TYR A 92 -7.90 -1.86 -9.11
CA TYR A 92 -7.88 -0.99 -7.93
C TYR A 92 -8.99 0.07 -7.95
N ALA A 93 -9.22 0.71 -9.11
CA ALA A 93 -10.26 1.74 -9.29
C ALA A 93 -11.71 1.21 -9.12
N THR A 94 -11.92 -0.09 -9.31
CA THR A 94 -13.22 -0.76 -9.19
C THR A 94 -13.33 -1.60 -7.92
N ILE A 95 -12.20 -2.01 -7.36
CA ILE A 95 -12.04 -2.89 -6.22
C ILE A 95 -10.92 -2.31 -5.34
N PRO A 96 -11.25 -1.54 -4.29
CA PRO A 96 -10.23 -0.91 -3.45
C PRO A 96 -9.29 -1.96 -2.86
N LEU A 97 -7.99 -1.66 -2.83
CA LEU A 97 -6.88 -2.58 -2.52
C LEU A 97 -6.62 -3.71 -3.54
N GLY A 98 -7.21 -3.67 -4.74
CA GLY A 98 -6.78 -4.48 -5.89
C GLY A 98 -7.00 -5.96 -5.68
N MET A 99 -8.13 -6.28 -5.04
CA MET A 99 -8.60 -7.64 -4.78
C MET A 99 -9.10 -8.31 -6.07
N ALA A 100 -8.33 -8.26 -7.17
CA ALA A 100 -8.58 -9.11 -8.31
C ALA A 100 -8.31 -10.58 -7.91
N GLU A 101 -9.22 -11.48 -8.27
CA GLU A 101 -9.13 -12.92 -7.93
C GLU A 101 -7.87 -13.59 -8.50
N GLU A 102 -7.20 -12.97 -9.48
CA GLU A 102 -6.01 -13.48 -10.14
C GLU A 102 -4.69 -13.25 -9.36
N PHE A 103 -4.70 -12.44 -8.29
CA PHE A 103 -3.51 -12.19 -7.47
C PHE A 103 -3.76 -12.64 -6.02
N ASP A 104 -3.15 -13.77 -5.65
CA ASP A 104 -3.32 -14.40 -4.32
C ASP A 104 -2.66 -13.61 -3.17
N ASP A 105 -1.64 -12.80 -3.46
CA ASP A 105 -0.81 -12.16 -2.43
C ASP A 105 -1.31 -10.72 -2.18
N PHE A 106 -2.40 -10.58 -1.42
CA PHE A 106 -2.94 -9.28 -1.04
C PHE A 106 -2.05 -8.61 -0.01
N ARG A 107 -1.66 -7.36 -0.29
CA ARG A 107 -0.78 -6.57 0.57
C ARG A 107 -1.47 -5.27 0.94
N ILE A 108 -1.36 -4.87 2.19
CA ILE A 108 -1.96 -3.63 2.68
C ILE A 108 -1.26 -2.47 2.00
N SER A 109 -1.92 -1.94 0.99
CA SER A 109 -1.53 -0.69 0.37
C SER A 109 -1.80 0.45 1.36
N ILE A 110 -0.75 0.80 2.10
CA ILE A 110 -0.38 2.11 2.62
C ILE A 110 -1.54 2.94 3.22
N ALA A 111 -1.43 3.32 4.50
CA ALA A 111 -2.37 4.21 5.18
C ALA A 111 -2.68 5.50 4.37
N GLY A 112 -3.94 5.92 4.31
CA GLY A 112 -4.41 7.14 3.63
C GLY A 112 -5.67 6.92 2.78
N ALA A 113 -6.42 8.00 2.51
CA ALA A 113 -7.73 7.94 1.86
C ALA A 113 -7.69 7.74 0.33
N GLN A 114 -6.55 8.03 -0.32
CA GLN A 114 -6.38 7.88 -1.77
C GLN A 114 -6.03 6.45 -2.14
N GLU A 115 -6.67 5.94 -3.20
CA GLU A 115 -6.36 4.64 -3.77
C GLU A 115 -4.94 4.58 -4.30
N LYS A 116 -4.21 3.58 -3.85
CA LYS A 116 -2.83 3.33 -4.26
C LYS A 116 -2.54 1.84 -4.26
N THR A 117 -1.54 1.46 -5.02
CA THR A 117 -0.89 0.14 -4.96
C THR A 117 0.62 0.31 -4.82
N ALA A 118 1.36 -0.77 -4.66
CA ALA A 118 2.81 -0.72 -4.59
C ALA A 118 3.43 -1.88 -5.37
N LEU A 119 4.49 -1.59 -6.13
CA LEU A 119 5.19 -2.56 -6.97
C LEU A 119 6.70 -2.49 -6.72
N LEU A 120 7.40 -3.55 -7.15
CA LEU A 120 8.85 -3.63 -7.13
C LEU A 120 9.40 -3.21 -8.50
N TRP A 121 10.39 -2.31 -8.51
CA TRP A 121 11.24 -2.07 -9.66
C TRP A 121 12.50 -2.92 -9.51
N HIS A 122 12.67 -3.92 -10.37
CA HIS A 122 13.80 -4.85 -10.30
C HIS A 122 14.26 -5.21 -11.70
N GLU A 123 15.59 -5.18 -11.92
CA GLU A 123 16.21 -5.51 -13.20
C GLU A 123 15.61 -4.75 -14.40
N GLY A 124 15.28 -3.47 -14.20
CA GLY A 124 14.72 -2.60 -15.23
C GLY A 124 13.26 -2.91 -15.60
N LYS A 125 12.53 -3.64 -14.74
CA LYS A 125 11.14 -4.02 -14.96
C LYS A 125 10.29 -3.80 -13.71
N TRP A 126 9.01 -3.53 -13.95
CA TRP A 126 8.00 -3.59 -12.90
C TRP A 126 7.65 -5.04 -12.60
N CYS A 127 7.69 -5.38 -11.32
CA CYS A 127 7.46 -6.73 -10.83
C CYS A 127 6.43 -6.70 -9.69
N TYR A 128 5.60 -7.73 -9.67
CA TYR A 128 4.77 -8.08 -8.53
C TYR A 128 5.64 -8.81 -7.50
N PRO A 129 5.86 -8.26 -6.29
CA PRO A 129 6.62 -8.94 -5.27
C PRO A 129 5.87 -10.19 -4.77
N ILE A 130 6.62 -11.22 -4.38
CA ILE A 130 6.11 -12.47 -3.83
C ILE A 130 6.66 -12.65 -2.41
N ALA A 131 5.81 -13.13 -1.48
CA ALA A 131 6.17 -13.41 -0.10
C ALA A 131 6.78 -12.18 0.60
N ALA A 132 7.94 -12.30 1.25
CA ALA A 132 8.57 -11.20 2.01
C ALA A 132 9.26 -10.13 1.15
N THR A 133 9.23 -10.24 -0.18
CA THR A 133 9.92 -9.28 -1.05
C THR A 133 9.27 -7.90 -0.90
N PRO A 134 10.02 -6.84 -0.50
CA PRO A 134 9.43 -5.53 -0.30
C PRO A 134 9.10 -4.83 -1.62
N THR A 135 8.13 -3.93 -1.58
CA THR A 135 7.86 -2.99 -2.68
C THR A 135 8.85 -1.83 -2.66
N SER A 136 9.10 -1.24 -3.83
CA SER A 136 10.02 -0.09 -3.98
C SER A 136 9.31 1.21 -4.34
N HIS A 137 8.11 1.12 -4.93
CA HIS A 137 7.38 2.27 -5.42
C HIS A 137 5.90 2.17 -5.08
N ILE A 138 5.29 3.33 -4.85
CA ILE A 138 3.87 3.53 -4.63
C ILE A 138 3.26 4.07 -5.92
N PHE A 139 2.15 3.50 -6.34
CA PHE A 139 1.40 3.89 -7.52
C PHE A 139 0.12 4.55 -7.04
N LYS A 140 -0.02 5.85 -7.28
CA LYS A 140 -1.19 6.64 -6.89
C LYS A 140 -2.06 6.92 -8.11
N LEU A 141 -3.32 6.51 -8.04
CA LEU A 141 -4.31 6.79 -9.08
C LEU A 141 -4.89 8.20 -8.93
N PRO A 142 -5.40 8.79 -10.03
CA PRO A 142 -6.18 10.03 -9.96
C PRO A 142 -7.35 9.90 -8.99
N ILE A 143 -7.53 10.89 -8.12
CA ILE A 143 -8.62 10.90 -7.14
C ILE A 143 -9.98 11.02 -7.83
N GLY A 144 -10.04 11.77 -8.94
CA GLY A 144 -11.27 12.02 -9.68
C GLY A 144 -12.17 13.03 -8.96
N PHE A 145 -13.48 12.88 -9.12
CA PHE A 145 -14.46 13.84 -8.61
C PHE A 145 -14.99 13.44 -7.23
N ILE A 146 -14.90 14.35 -6.25
CA ILE A 146 -15.44 14.15 -4.89
C ILE A 146 -16.79 14.87 -4.78
N SER A 147 -17.87 14.09 -4.87
CA SER A 147 -19.26 14.58 -4.87
C SER A 147 -19.66 15.34 -3.61
N ASN A 148 -19.17 14.92 -2.43
CA ASN A 148 -19.57 15.51 -1.14
C ASN A 148 -19.16 16.99 -0.99
N ASN A 149 -18.08 17.42 -1.67
CA ASN A 149 -17.56 18.78 -1.57
C ASN A 149 -17.51 19.51 -2.93
N ASN A 150 -18.02 18.89 -4.01
CA ASN A 150 -17.99 19.43 -5.37
C ASN A 150 -16.57 19.82 -5.87
N PHE A 151 -15.56 19.01 -5.52
CA PHE A 151 -14.18 19.20 -5.94
C PHE A 151 -13.80 18.23 -7.06
N ASP A 152 -13.22 18.77 -8.12
CA ASP A 152 -12.58 18.00 -9.18
C ASP A 152 -11.08 17.85 -8.87
N LEU A 153 -10.66 16.61 -8.62
CA LEU A 153 -9.27 16.21 -8.39
C LEU A 153 -8.83 15.18 -9.43
N SER A 154 -9.37 15.25 -10.66
CA SER A 154 -9.00 14.38 -11.78
C SER A 154 -7.53 14.54 -12.18
N ASP A 155 -6.93 15.69 -11.89
CA ASP A 155 -5.50 15.98 -12.12
C ASP A 155 -4.66 15.89 -10.84
N SER A 156 -5.09 15.08 -9.86
CA SER A 156 -4.35 14.91 -8.60
C SER A 156 -2.92 14.38 -8.80
N CYS A 157 -2.68 13.62 -9.86
CA CYS A 157 -1.34 13.12 -10.20
C CYS A 157 -0.39 14.27 -10.57
N GLU A 158 -0.83 15.15 -11.47
CA GLU A 158 -0.10 16.34 -11.91
C GLU A 158 0.10 17.33 -10.77
N ASN A 159 -0.95 17.56 -9.98
CA ASN A 159 -0.90 18.45 -8.83
C ASN A 159 0.18 17.98 -7.85
N GLU A 160 0.14 16.70 -7.44
CA GLU A 160 1.12 16.17 -6.51
C GLU A 160 2.54 16.13 -7.11
N TRP A 161 2.68 15.73 -8.38
CA TRP A 161 3.97 15.76 -9.07
C TRP A 161 4.58 17.16 -9.10
N LEU A 162 3.79 18.17 -9.47
CA LEU A 162 4.22 19.56 -9.52
C LEU A 162 4.60 20.08 -8.14
N CYS A 163 3.81 19.78 -7.11
CA CYS A 163 4.15 20.12 -5.73
C CYS A 163 5.50 19.55 -5.31
N LEU A 164 5.78 18.28 -5.67
CA LEU A 164 7.06 17.63 -5.40
C LEU A 164 8.21 18.29 -6.17
N GLN A 165 8.02 18.65 -7.44
CA GLN A 165 9.04 19.35 -8.22
C GLN A 165 9.36 20.73 -7.61
N ILE A 166 8.34 21.51 -7.28
CA ILE A 166 8.51 22.83 -6.65
C ILE A 166 9.24 22.70 -5.31
N ALA A 167 8.85 21.75 -4.47
CA ALA A 167 9.51 21.53 -3.19
C ALA A 167 10.98 21.11 -3.36
N LYS A 168 11.28 20.27 -4.36
CA LYS A 168 12.64 19.85 -4.71
C LYS A 168 13.48 21.04 -5.20
N ASP A 169 12.92 21.91 -6.03
CA ASP A 169 13.58 23.13 -6.51
C ASP A 169 13.85 24.13 -5.37
N LEU A 170 13.02 24.12 -4.33
CA LEU A 170 13.22 24.87 -3.09
C LEU A 170 14.15 24.16 -2.09
N VAL A 171 14.81 23.08 -2.49
CA VAL A 171 15.80 22.33 -1.69
C VAL A 171 15.18 21.64 -0.46
N TYR A 172 13.87 21.35 -0.48
CA TYR A 172 13.26 20.50 0.53
C TYR A 172 13.52 19.01 0.23
N PRO A 173 13.74 18.17 1.26
CA PRO A 173 13.80 16.73 1.06
C PRO A 173 12.42 16.21 0.66
N THR A 174 12.32 15.68 -0.56
CA THR A 174 11.08 15.15 -1.14
C THR A 174 11.30 13.76 -1.72
N ALA A 175 10.24 12.95 -1.76
CA ALA A 175 10.27 11.68 -2.50
C ALA A 175 10.48 11.93 -4.00
N ASN A 176 11.20 11.04 -4.69
CA ASN A 176 11.24 11.06 -6.15
C ASN A 176 9.91 10.54 -6.68
N ALA A 177 9.33 11.27 -7.63
CA ALA A 177 8.07 10.87 -8.24
C ALA A 177 8.06 11.20 -9.73
N GLN A 178 7.35 10.37 -10.49
CA GLN A 178 7.18 10.51 -11.93
C GLN A 178 5.77 10.08 -12.33
N ILE A 179 5.19 10.78 -13.31
CA ILE A 179 3.94 10.36 -13.92
C ILE A 179 4.27 9.31 -14.97
N GLN A 180 3.63 8.15 -14.89
CA GLN A 180 3.73 7.09 -15.90
C GLN A 180 2.35 6.74 -16.43
N TYR A 181 2.34 6.16 -17.64
CA TYR A 181 1.14 5.68 -18.29
C TYR A 181 1.27 4.17 -18.52
N PHE A 182 0.25 3.44 -18.11
CA PHE A 182 0.08 2.01 -18.39
C PHE A 182 -1.21 1.86 -19.19
N ASP A 183 -1.06 1.63 -20.49
CA ASP A 183 -2.13 1.80 -21.48
C ASP A 183 -2.80 3.19 -21.36
N ASP A 184 -4.11 3.23 -21.08
CA ASP A 184 -4.94 4.42 -20.90
C ASP A 184 -4.93 4.96 -19.46
N ILE A 185 -4.17 4.34 -18.55
CA ILE A 185 -4.19 4.69 -17.13
C ILE A 185 -2.99 5.56 -16.77
N LYS A 186 -3.28 6.78 -16.35
CA LYS A 186 -2.33 7.72 -15.74
C LYS A 186 -2.10 7.34 -14.28
N VAL A 187 -0.84 7.29 -13.85
CA VAL A 187 -0.49 7.01 -12.45
C VAL A 187 0.70 7.86 -12.01
N LEU A 188 0.69 8.31 -10.76
CA LEU A 188 1.87 8.89 -10.13
C LEU A 188 2.67 7.79 -9.43
N VAL A 189 3.87 7.52 -9.92
CA VAL A 189 4.81 6.55 -9.36
C VAL A 189 5.77 7.28 -8.42
N VAL A 190 5.72 6.95 -7.13
CA VAL A 190 6.52 7.56 -6.07
C VAL A 190 7.50 6.54 -5.50
N GLU A 191 8.78 6.85 -5.50
CA GLU A 191 9.83 6.03 -4.87
C GLU A 191 9.68 6.05 -3.34
N ARG A 192 9.76 4.88 -2.71
CA ARG A 192 9.69 4.74 -1.25
C ARG A 192 11.03 5.16 -0.63
N PHE A 193 10.96 5.80 0.54
CA PHE A 193 12.09 6.31 1.33
C PHE A 193 12.13 5.67 2.73
#